data_AF-A0A484AVY6-F1
#
_entry.id   AF-A0A484AVY6-F1
#
_cell.length_a   1.000
_cell.length_b   1.000
_cell.length_c   1.000
_cell.angle_alpha   90.00
_cell.angle_beta   90.00
_cell.angle_gamma   90.00
#
_symmetry.space_group_name_H-M   'P 1'
#
loop_
_entity.id
_entity.type
_entity.pdbx_description
1 polymer ?
#
loop_
_entity_poly.entity_id
_entity_poly.type
_entity_poly.pdbx_seq_one_letter_code
_entity_poly.pdbx_strand_id
1 'polypeptide(L)'
;MKQKESLQLTEQFKKDIINELMYQSTHSENSEIVINQLQDKLLPPHNRSKLMSAWNKALQQLEANDTRVLFGMIVRNGEQLRTITLNKNIGNKDFSTSKKWQSSAFDNSNKIVNPPTSCLKIRHMFDASEIKEPNLKQLIVESIFEKVGPNCNICDIQLDTQSCCVYIRCASEADAGIVHNEINGWWFDKRLISIKFLRLERYLSRFPKSLTLLIFSTANYS
;
A
#
# COMPACT_ATOMS: atom_id res chain seq x y z
N MET A 1 -4.23 18.89 24.99
CA MET A 1 -3.12 17.92 24.87
C MET A 1 -3.61 16.48 25.04
N LYS A 2 -4.06 16.07 26.23
CA LYS A 2 -4.50 14.68 26.53
C LYS A 2 -5.56 14.09 25.58
N GLN A 3 -6.52 14.91 25.12
CA GLN A 3 -7.61 14.44 24.25
C GLN A 3 -7.14 14.13 22.81
N LYS A 4 -6.14 14.88 22.31
CA LYS A 4 -5.54 14.67 20.99
C LYS A 4 -4.67 13.42 20.97
N GLU A 5 -3.91 13.19 22.04
CA GLU A 5 -3.12 11.96 22.24
C GLU A 5 -4.02 10.73 22.35
N SER A 6 -5.12 10.81 23.10
CA SER A 6 -6.10 9.71 23.21
C SER A 6 -6.74 9.36 21.86
N LEU A 7 -7.04 10.38 21.03
CA LEU A 7 -7.56 10.16 19.68
C LEU A 7 -6.52 9.50 18.76
N GLN A 8 -5.27 9.95 18.81
CA GLN A 8 -4.17 9.35 18.04
C GLN A 8 -3.94 7.89 18.42
N LEU A 9 -3.96 7.57 19.72
CA LEU A 9 -3.85 6.19 20.20
C LEU A 9 -5.03 5.33 19.73
N THR A 10 -6.25 5.87 19.76
CA THR A 10 -7.45 5.17 19.27
C THR A 10 -7.32 4.84 17.78
N GLU A 11 -6.91 5.81 16.95
CA GLU A 11 -6.69 5.59 15.52
C GLU A 11 -5.52 4.65 15.24
N GLN A 12 -4.49 4.65 16.09
CA GLN A 12 -3.38 3.71 15.98
C GLN A 12 -3.86 2.27 16.25
N PHE A 13 -4.61 2.04 17.33
CA PHE A 13 -5.17 0.72 17.62
C PHE A 13 -6.10 0.20 16.52
N LYS A 14 -6.93 1.07 15.93
CA LYS A 14 -7.76 0.68 14.78
C LYS A 14 -6.93 0.14 13.63
N LYS A 15 -5.84 0.82 13.28
CA LYS A 15 -4.92 0.38 12.22
C LYS A 15 -4.25 -0.94 12.58
N ASP A 16 -3.72 -1.06 13.79
CA ASP A 16 -3.00 -2.26 14.22
C ASP A 16 -3.91 -3.49 14.26
N ILE A 17 -5.17 -3.32 14.70
CA ILE A 17 -6.19 -4.37 14.64
C ILE A 17 -6.44 -4.80 13.18
N ILE A 18 -6.73 -3.86 12.27
CA ILE A 18 -7.01 -4.17 10.87
C ILE A 18 -5.82 -4.90 10.22
N ASN A 19 -4.59 -4.43 10.47
CA ASN A 19 -3.38 -5.03 9.92
C ASN A 19 -3.20 -6.48 10.40
N GLU A 20 -3.46 -6.75 11.67
CA GLU A 20 -3.37 -8.11 12.21
C GLU A 20 -4.44 -9.02 11.61
N LEU A 21 -5.68 -8.54 11.45
CA LEU A 21 -6.73 -9.35 10.83
C LEU A 21 -6.40 -9.63 9.36
N MET A 22 -5.80 -8.67 8.65
CA MET A 22 -5.32 -8.84 7.27
C MET A 22 -4.23 -9.92 7.19
N TYR A 23 -3.24 -9.84 8.07
CA TYR A 23 -2.21 -10.86 8.19
C TYR A 23 -2.81 -12.26 8.42
N GLN A 24 -3.79 -12.37 9.31
CA GLN A 24 -4.42 -13.65 9.65
C GLN A 24 -5.28 -14.20 8.51
N SER A 25 -5.98 -13.33 7.78
CA SER A 25 -6.79 -13.71 6.62
C SER A 25 -5.98 -14.23 5.43
N THR A 26 -4.71 -13.84 5.35
CA THR A 26 -3.80 -14.27 4.27
C THR A 26 -3.03 -15.55 4.62
N HIS A 27 -2.87 -15.86 5.90
CA HIS A 27 -2.04 -16.98 6.38
C HIS A 27 -2.84 -18.14 6.97
N SER A 28 -4.14 -17.96 7.23
CA SER A 28 -5.01 -18.98 7.82
C SER A 28 -6.35 -19.06 7.11
N GLU A 29 -6.84 -20.29 6.87
CA GLU A 29 -8.20 -20.51 6.36
C GLU A 29 -9.25 -19.97 7.36
N ASN A 30 -8.98 -20.13 8.65
CA ASN A 30 -9.78 -19.56 9.73
C ASN A 30 -9.13 -18.25 10.24
N SER A 31 -9.71 -17.12 9.85
CA SER A 31 -9.23 -15.78 10.18
C SER A 31 -9.95 -15.15 11.38
N GLU A 32 -10.75 -15.92 12.11
CA GLU A 32 -11.46 -15.45 13.30
C GLU A 32 -10.56 -15.55 14.53
N ILE A 33 -10.37 -14.43 15.23
CA ILE A 33 -9.45 -14.30 16.37
C ILE A 33 -10.24 -13.94 17.61
N VAL A 34 -9.87 -14.51 18.76
CA VAL A 34 -10.43 -14.10 20.06
C VAL A 34 -9.85 -12.75 20.47
N ILE A 35 -10.70 -11.81 20.88
CA ILE A 35 -10.27 -10.43 21.19
C ILE A 35 -9.20 -10.39 22.29
N ASN A 36 -9.27 -11.29 23.28
CA ASN A 36 -8.25 -11.37 24.34
C ASN A 36 -6.86 -11.72 23.78
N GLN A 37 -6.79 -12.64 22.81
CA GLN A 37 -5.53 -12.99 22.15
C GLN A 37 -4.97 -11.80 21.36
N LEU A 38 -5.86 -11.08 20.66
CA LEU A 38 -5.49 -9.88 19.93
C LEU A 38 -5.00 -8.77 20.87
N GLN A 39 -5.66 -8.60 22.03
CA GLN A 39 -5.26 -7.66 23.06
C GLN A 39 -3.91 -8.03 23.68
N ASP A 40 -3.65 -9.30 23.95
CA ASP A 40 -2.36 -9.73 24.50
C ASP A 40 -1.20 -9.48 23.51
N LYS A 41 -1.48 -9.60 22.20
CA LYS A 41 -0.53 -9.30 21.14
C LYS A 41 -0.28 -7.81 20.95
N LEU A 42 -1.34 -6.99 20.91
CA LEU A 42 -1.26 -5.55 20.61
C LEU A 42 -1.11 -4.67 21.85
N LEU A 43 -1.36 -5.21 23.04
CA LEU A 43 -1.36 -4.48 24.31
C LEU A 43 -0.62 -5.25 25.41
N PRO A 44 0.73 -5.32 25.34
CA PRO A 44 1.51 -6.09 26.30
C PRO A 44 1.40 -5.53 27.73
N PRO A 45 1.66 -6.34 28.78
CA PRO A 45 1.24 -6.07 30.15
C PRO A 45 1.72 -4.73 30.74
N HIS A 46 2.91 -4.29 30.36
CA HIS A 46 3.62 -3.15 30.95
C HIS A 46 2.89 -1.80 30.84
N ASN A 47 2.00 -1.63 29.85
CA ASN A 47 1.26 -0.38 29.62
C ASN A 47 -0.27 -0.56 29.57
N ARG A 48 -0.77 -1.75 29.93
CA ARG A 48 -2.17 -2.14 29.69
C ARG A 48 -3.18 -1.18 30.31
N SER A 49 -2.98 -0.79 31.58
CA SER A 49 -3.91 0.08 32.31
C SER A 49 -4.07 1.47 31.70
N LYS A 50 -3.00 2.04 31.15
CA LYS A 50 -3.00 3.39 30.56
C LYS A 50 -3.66 3.42 29.19
N LEU A 51 -3.51 2.34 28.42
CA LEU A 51 -3.91 2.26 27.03
C LEU A 51 -5.29 1.59 26.83
N MET A 52 -5.80 0.92 27.86
CA MET A 52 -7.07 0.18 27.81
C MET A 52 -8.26 1.03 27.34
N SER A 53 -8.31 2.31 27.74
CA SER A 53 -9.40 3.21 27.33
C SER A 53 -9.39 3.48 25.82
N ALA A 54 -8.20 3.67 25.23
CA ALA A 54 -8.04 3.86 23.79
C ALA A 54 -8.30 2.55 23.02
N TRP A 55 -7.86 1.40 23.55
CA TRP A 55 -8.16 0.08 23.00
C TRP A 55 -9.67 -0.18 22.93
N ASN A 56 -10.39 0.01 24.05
CA ASN A 56 -11.83 -0.20 24.10
C ASN A 56 -12.57 0.74 23.15
N LYS A 57 -12.14 2.01 23.07
CA LYS A 57 -12.71 2.98 22.14
C LYS A 57 -12.47 2.60 20.68
N ALA A 58 -11.30 2.04 20.36
CA ALA A 58 -10.99 1.55 19.02
C ALA A 58 -11.92 0.40 18.62
N LEU A 59 -12.09 -0.60 19.50
CA LEU A 59 -13.03 -1.71 19.26
C LEU A 59 -14.46 -1.21 19.08
N GLN A 60 -14.92 -0.30 19.93
CA GLN A 60 -16.27 0.29 19.82
C GLN A 60 -16.47 1.01 18.48
N GLN A 61 -15.48 1.78 18.04
CA GLN A 61 -15.56 2.51 16.77
C GLN A 61 -15.53 1.59 15.55
N LEU A 62 -14.73 0.51 15.60
CA LEU A 62 -14.69 -0.50 14.55
C LEU A 62 -16.05 -1.21 14.44
N GLU A 63 -16.58 -1.67 15.57
CA GLU A 63 -17.87 -2.38 15.59
C GLU A 63 -19.03 -1.52 15.11
N ALA A 64 -19.05 -0.24 15.46
CA ALA A 64 -20.15 0.66 15.10
C ALA A 64 -20.09 1.16 13.64
N ASN A 65 -18.89 1.36 13.08
CA ASN A 65 -18.74 2.15 11.84
C ASN A 65 -17.93 1.45 10.73
N ASP A 66 -17.25 0.35 11.02
CA ASP A 66 -16.32 -0.29 10.10
C ASP A 66 -16.90 -1.63 9.61
N THR A 67 -17.74 -1.60 8.57
CA THR A 67 -18.49 -2.75 8.00
C THR A 67 -17.62 -3.92 7.53
N ARG A 68 -16.36 -3.58 7.34
CA ARG A 68 -15.18 -4.34 7.01
C ARG A 68 -14.75 -5.28 8.16
N VAL A 69 -15.00 -4.91 9.41
CA VAL A 69 -14.67 -5.72 10.58
C VAL A 69 -15.95 -6.37 11.10
N LEU A 70 -15.92 -7.70 11.27
CA LEU A 70 -17.02 -8.46 11.85
C LEU A 70 -16.67 -8.84 13.28
N PHE A 71 -17.62 -8.62 14.18
CA PHE A 71 -17.56 -9.08 15.55
C PHE A 71 -18.50 -10.27 15.74
N GLY A 72 -18.05 -11.23 16.53
CA GLY A 72 -18.77 -12.48 16.76
C GLY A 72 -18.59 -13.00 18.18
N MET A 73 -19.19 -14.16 18.41
CA MET A 73 -19.07 -14.92 19.64
C MET A 73 -18.89 -16.40 19.28
N ILE A 74 -17.90 -17.04 19.89
CA ILE A 74 -17.69 -18.48 19.78
C ILE A 74 -17.76 -19.11 21.16
N VAL A 75 -18.15 -20.39 21.23
CA VAL A 75 -18.09 -21.17 22.47
C VAL A 75 -16.87 -22.07 22.41
N ARG A 76 -15.97 -21.98 23.39
CA ARG A 76 -14.85 -22.92 23.60
C ARG A 76 -14.86 -23.41 25.03
N ASN A 77 -14.85 -24.73 25.23
CA ASN A 77 -14.88 -25.37 26.55
C ASN A 77 -16.05 -24.90 27.43
N GLY A 78 -17.20 -24.56 26.83
CA GLY A 78 -18.37 -24.02 27.55
C GLY A 78 -18.32 -22.52 27.87
N GLU A 79 -17.22 -21.84 27.56
CA GLU A 79 -17.07 -20.39 27.73
C GLU A 79 -17.41 -19.63 26.45
N GLN A 80 -18.19 -18.55 26.58
CA GLN A 80 -18.48 -17.64 25.48
C GLN A 80 -17.35 -16.63 25.30
N LEU A 81 -16.65 -16.71 24.18
CA LEU A 81 -15.51 -15.86 23.84
C LEU A 81 -15.87 -14.92 22.70
N ARG A 82 -15.56 -13.63 22.88
CA ARG A 82 -15.77 -12.61 21.84
C ARG A 82 -14.70 -12.69 20.77
N THR A 83 -15.12 -12.65 19.52
CA THR A 83 -14.25 -12.77 18.36
C THR A 83 -14.33 -11.57 17.43
N ILE A 84 -13.31 -11.45 16.59
CA ILE A 84 -13.17 -10.43 15.57
C ILE A 84 -12.56 -11.06 14.31
N THR A 85 -13.07 -10.70 13.14
CA THR A 85 -12.54 -11.16 11.84
C THR A 85 -12.78 -10.13 10.74
N LEU A 86 -12.17 -10.32 9.58
CA LEU A 86 -12.44 -9.52 8.39
C LEU A 86 -13.68 -10.01 7.65
N ASN A 87 -14.45 -9.05 7.15
CA ASN A 87 -15.55 -9.31 6.25
C ASN A 87 -15.02 -9.68 4.85
N LYS A 88 -14.81 -10.97 4.60
CA LYS A 88 -14.33 -11.49 3.31
C LYS A 88 -15.27 -11.19 2.12
N ASN A 89 -16.53 -10.84 2.39
CA ASN A 89 -17.53 -10.52 1.36
C ASN A 89 -17.36 -9.09 0.80
N ILE A 90 -16.74 -8.20 1.57
CA ILE A 90 -16.32 -6.90 1.09
C ILE A 90 -14.94 -7.14 0.48
N GLY A 91 -14.88 -7.28 -0.85
CA GLY A 91 -13.63 -7.63 -1.54
C GLY A 91 -12.45 -6.80 -1.01
N ASN A 92 -11.27 -7.42 -0.90
CA ASN A 92 -10.02 -6.91 -0.28
C ASN A 92 -9.56 -5.48 -0.69
N LYS A 93 -10.29 -4.79 -1.57
CA LYS A 93 -10.07 -3.42 -2.02
C LYS A 93 -9.96 -2.42 -0.86
N ASP A 94 -10.80 -2.53 0.17
CA ASP A 94 -10.84 -1.50 1.22
C ASP A 94 -9.90 -1.76 2.41
N PHE A 95 -9.19 -2.89 2.47
CA PHE A 95 -8.36 -3.26 3.63
C PHE A 95 -6.87 -3.23 3.38
N SER A 96 -6.42 -2.79 2.21
CA SER A 96 -4.99 -2.57 2.06
C SER A 96 -4.55 -1.61 3.18
N THR A 97 -3.48 -1.98 3.87
CA THR A 97 -2.50 -1.01 4.37
C THR A 97 -2.07 -0.22 3.15
N SER A 98 -2.95 0.67 2.68
CA SER A 98 -2.86 1.29 1.38
C SER A 98 -1.48 1.91 1.36
N LYS A 99 -0.66 1.52 0.39
CA LYS A 99 0.65 2.10 0.27
C LYS A 99 0.43 3.61 0.11
N LYS A 100 0.89 4.38 1.09
CA LYS A 100 0.58 5.81 1.18
C LYS A 100 1.81 6.63 0.89
N TRP A 101 1.61 7.67 0.09
CA TRP A 101 2.54 8.78 0.00
C TRP A 101 2.56 9.55 1.33
N GLN A 102 3.75 9.96 1.77
CA GLN A 102 3.94 10.85 2.92
C GLN A 102 4.42 12.22 2.41
N SER A 103 5.45 12.83 3.00
CA SER A 103 6.00 14.10 2.56
C SER A 103 7.15 13.93 1.55
N SER A 104 7.46 14.98 0.81
CA SER A 104 8.75 15.08 0.10
C SER A 104 9.89 15.16 1.13
N ALA A 105 11.03 14.53 0.84
CA ALA A 105 12.24 14.66 1.64
C ALA A 105 13.02 15.95 1.35
N PHE A 106 12.74 16.60 0.20
CA PHE A 106 13.45 17.79 -0.26
C PHE A 106 12.45 18.85 -0.73
N ASP A 107 12.86 20.11 -0.68
CA ASP A 107 12.11 21.19 -1.33
C ASP A 107 12.06 20.96 -2.84
N ASN A 108 10.93 21.29 -3.47
CA ASN A 108 10.61 21.04 -4.90
C ASN A 108 11.50 21.84 -5.90
N SER A 109 12.71 22.23 -5.51
CA SER A 109 13.65 23.03 -6.30
C SER A 109 14.41 22.22 -7.36
N ASN A 110 14.45 20.89 -7.26
CA ASN A 110 15.21 20.01 -8.16
C ASN A 110 14.35 19.34 -9.25
N LYS A 111 13.51 20.12 -9.94
CA LYS A 111 12.76 19.61 -11.09
C LYS A 111 13.69 19.41 -12.29
N ILE A 112 13.57 18.27 -12.95
CA ILE A 112 14.29 18.02 -14.21
C ILE A 112 13.62 18.79 -15.33
N VAL A 113 14.40 19.61 -16.02
CA VAL A 113 13.96 20.43 -17.17
C VAL A 113 14.01 19.62 -18.46
N ASN A 114 15.08 18.84 -18.67
CA ASN A 114 15.31 18.06 -19.91
C ASN A 114 15.52 16.58 -19.57
N PRO A 115 14.44 15.78 -19.48
CA PRO A 115 14.54 14.35 -19.20
C PRO A 115 15.27 13.63 -20.37
N PRO A 116 16.26 12.76 -20.09
CA PRO A 116 17.10 12.18 -21.15
C PRO A 116 16.46 11.01 -21.90
N THR A 117 15.40 10.40 -21.36
CA THR A 117 14.74 9.22 -21.92
C THR A 117 13.29 9.12 -21.42
N SER A 118 12.40 8.47 -22.17
CA SER A 118 11.00 8.20 -21.75
C SER A 118 10.83 7.06 -20.74
N CYS A 119 11.91 6.41 -20.29
CA CYS A 119 11.83 5.26 -19.37
C CYS A 119 12.52 5.52 -18.03
N LEU A 120 11.96 4.96 -16.97
CA LEU A 120 12.36 5.18 -15.58
C LEU A 120 12.50 3.84 -14.84
N LYS A 121 13.43 3.82 -13.89
CA LYS A 121 13.57 2.80 -12.85
C LYS A 121 13.34 3.45 -11.50
N ILE A 122 12.31 3.00 -10.78
CA ILE A 122 11.96 3.43 -9.44
C ILE A 122 12.37 2.35 -8.45
N ARG A 123 13.02 2.75 -7.36
CA ARG A 123 13.42 1.86 -6.25
C ARG A 123 12.60 2.14 -5.01
N HIS A 124 12.48 1.13 -4.15
CA HIS A 124 11.88 1.20 -2.81
C HIS A 124 10.37 1.46 -2.78
N MET A 125 9.66 1.23 -3.89
CA MET A 125 8.21 1.19 -3.91
C MET A 125 7.66 -0.07 -3.21
N PHE A 126 8.46 -1.13 -3.19
CA PHE A 126 8.20 -2.39 -2.48
C PHE A 126 9.52 -3.09 -2.13
N ASP A 127 9.47 -4.14 -1.30
CA ASP A 127 10.60 -4.98 -0.93
C ASP A 127 10.26 -6.48 -0.95
N ALA A 128 11.23 -7.30 -0.58
CA ALA A 128 11.16 -8.76 -0.69
C ALA A 128 10.05 -9.38 0.17
N SER A 129 9.66 -8.73 1.27
CA SER A 129 8.59 -9.23 2.15
C SER A 129 7.20 -9.13 1.49
N GLU A 130 7.04 -8.19 0.57
CA GLU A 130 5.76 -7.87 -0.08
C GLU A 130 5.55 -8.63 -1.41
N ILE A 131 6.57 -9.31 -1.94
CA ILE A 131 6.50 -10.01 -3.24
C ILE A 131 5.36 -11.03 -3.30
N LYS A 132 5.00 -11.63 -2.16
CA LYS A 132 3.92 -12.62 -2.05
C LYS A 132 2.52 -12.00 -1.95
N GLU A 133 2.41 -10.68 -1.83
CA GLU A 133 1.11 -10.01 -1.79
C GLU A 133 0.43 -10.10 -3.16
N PRO A 134 -0.76 -10.73 -3.26
CA PRO A 134 -1.40 -11.01 -4.55
C PRO A 134 -1.72 -9.74 -5.34
N ASN A 135 -1.94 -8.62 -4.65
CA ASN A 135 -2.33 -7.35 -5.26
C ASN A 135 -1.19 -6.34 -5.35
N LEU A 136 0.06 -6.74 -5.07
CA LEU A 136 1.19 -5.81 -5.02
C LEU A 136 1.30 -4.96 -6.29
N LYS A 137 1.25 -5.61 -7.46
CA LYS A 137 1.34 -4.92 -8.75
C LYS A 137 0.25 -3.87 -8.91
N GLN A 138 -0.99 -4.22 -8.59
CA GLN A 138 -2.12 -3.30 -8.70
C GLN A 138 -1.96 -2.10 -7.76
N LEU A 139 -1.63 -2.34 -6.49
CA LEU A 139 -1.43 -1.27 -5.50
C LEU A 139 -0.32 -0.30 -5.92
N ILE A 140 0.81 -0.82 -6.41
CA ILE A 140 1.91 0.02 -6.92
C ILE A 140 1.46 0.87 -8.11
N VAL A 141 0.77 0.26 -9.07
CA VAL A 141 0.29 0.94 -10.28
C VAL A 141 -0.70 2.05 -9.91
N GLU A 142 -1.69 1.74 -9.08
CA GLU A 142 -2.70 2.71 -8.62
C GLU A 142 -2.05 3.88 -7.86
N SER A 143 -1.12 3.60 -6.93
CA SER A 143 -0.40 4.65 -6.20
C SER A 143 0.44 5.55 -7.11
N ILE A 144 1.01 5.02 -8.20
CA ILE A 144 1.75 5.81 -9.18
C ILE A 144 0.81 6.74 -9.94
N PHE A 145 -0.31 6.23 -10.45
CA PHE A 145 -1.30 7.04 -11.17
C PHE A 145 -1.92 8.13 -10.29
N GLU A 146 -2.25 7.80 -9.03
CA GLU A 146 -2.74 8.78 -8.06
C GLU A 146 -1.73 9.92 -7.85
N LYS A 147 -0.44 9.58 -7.75
CA LYS A 147 0.61 10.56 -7.46
C LYS A 147 0.94 11.47 -8.63
N VAL A 148 0.98 10.92 -9.83
CA VAL A 148 1.39 11.63 -11.05
C VAL A 148 0.23 12.44 -11.62
N GLY A 149 -1.01 11.97 -11.42
CA GLY A 149 -2.21 12.62 -11.93
C GLY A 149 -2.41 12.44 -13.45
N PRO A 150 -3.47 13.05 -14.01
CA PRO A 150 -3.94 12.77 -15.37
C PRO A 150 -3.09 13.42 -16.47
N ASN A 151 -2.16 14.32 -16.14
CA ASN A 151 -1.37 15.09 -17.10
C ASN A 151 -0.14 14.35 -17.64
N CYS A 152 -0.03 13.05 -17.38
CA CYS A 152 1.11 12.23 -17.78
C CYS A 152 0.65 10.97 -18.52
N ASN A 153 1.24 10.73 -19.69
CA ASN A 153 0.95 9.54 -20.48
C ASN A 153 1.95 8.41 -20.15
N ILE A 154 1.54 7.53 -19.23
CA ILE A 154 2.27 6.30 -18.89
C ILE A 154 1.75 5.15 -19.77
N CYS A 155 2.65 4.55 -20.56
CA CYS A 155 2.29 3.47 -21.49
C CYS A 155 2.44 2.06 -20.88
N ASP A 156 3.42 1.85 -20.01
CA ASP A 156 3.67 0.55 -19.40
C ASP A 156 4.33 0.66 -18.02
N ILE A 157 3.94 -0.24 -17.10
CA ILE A 157 4.51 -0.37 -15.77
C ILE A 157 4.79 -1.85 -15.49
N GLN A 158 6.06 -2.15 -15.24
CA GLN A 158 6.54 -3.50 -14.94
C GLN A 158 7.21 -3.55 -13.57
N LEU A 159 6.93 -4.62 -12.82
CA LEU A 159 7.60 -4.90 -11.56
C LEU A 159 8.66 -5.97 -11.80
N ASP A 160 9.84 -5.75 -11.24
CA ASP A 160 10.88 -6.76 -11.14
C ASP A 160 11.04 -7.16 -9.68
N THR A 161 10.51 -8.34 -9.36
CA THR A 161 10.54 -8.89 -8.01
C THR A 161 11.95 -9.30 -7.57
N GLN A 162 12.84 -9.64 -8.51
CA GLN A 162 14.22 -10.01 -8.18
C GLN A 162 15.02 -8.80 -7.69
N SER A 163 14.82 -7.62 -8.30
CA SER A 163 15.51 -6.40 -7.89
C SER A 163 14.69 -5.45 -7.02
N CYS A 164 13.44 -5.82 -6.68
CA CYS A 164 12.47 -4.98 -5.97
C CYS A 164 12.34 -3.58 -6.57
N CYS A 165 12.25 -3.51 -7.90
CA CYS A 165 12.20 -2.26 -8.65
C CYS A 165 10.96 -2.20 -9.54
N VAL A 166 10.47 -0.98 -9.76
CA VAL A 166 9.40 -0.69 -10.70
C VAL A 166 10.01 0.00 -11.92
N TYR A 167 9.57 -0.40 -13.11
CA TYR A 167 10.04 0.12 -14.38
C TYR A 167 8.87 0.74 -15.14
N ILE A 168 8.99 2.00 -15.51
CA ILE A 168 7.94 2.76 -16.21
C ILE A 168 8.42 3.15 -17.58
N ARG A 169 7.56 2.99 -18.59
CA ARG A 169 7.72 3.56 -19.93
C ARG A 169 6.60 4.56 -20.17
N CYS A 170 6.96 5.79 -20.46
CA CYS A 170 6.02 6.86 -20.82
C CYS A 170 5.97 7.06 -22.34
N ALA A 171 5.02 7.87 -22.81
CA ALA A 171 4.91 8.20 -24.22
C ALA A 171 6.05 9.11 -24.71
N SER A 172 6.53 10.01 -23.84
CA SER A 172 7.61 10.94 -24.14
C SER A 172 8.61 11.12 -22.98
N GLU A 173 9.75 11.73 -23.27
CA GLU A 173 10.71 12.22 -22.26
C GLU A 173 10.03 13.20 -21.29
N ALA A 174 9.19 14.11 -21.80
CA ALA A 174 8.48 15.08 -20.98
C ALA A 174 7.56 14.41 -19.96
N ASP A 175 6.80 13.39 -20.39
CA ASP A 175 5.97 12.57 -19.48
C ASP A 175 6.82 11.90 -18.39
N ALA A 176 7.96 11.33 -18.77
CA ALA A 176 8.89 10.74 -17.80
C ALA A 176 9.47 11.78 -16.82
N GLY A 177 9.63 13.03 -17.27
CA GLY A 177 9.97 14.17 -16.42
C GLY A 177 8.90 14.47 -15.37
N ILE A 178 7.62 14.39 -15.74
CA ILE A 178 6.50 14.56 -14.80
C ILE A 178 6.55 13.48 -13.73
N VAL A 179 6.63 12.20 -14.12
CA VAL A 179 6.74 11.08 -13.16
C VAL A 179 7.94 11.27 -12.23
N HIS A 180 9.10 11.64 -12.77
CA HIS A 180 10.29 11.89 -11.96
C HIS A 180 10.05 13.00 -10.94
N ASN A 181 9.52 14.15 -11.37
CA ASN A 181 9.35 15.32 -10.52
C ASN A 181 8.29 15.12 -9.43
N GLU A 182 7.26 14.31 -9.68
CA GLU A 182 6.22 14.03 -8.70
C GLU A 182 6.61 12.94 -7.68
N ILE A 183 7.47 11.98 -8.06
CA ILE A 183 7.76 10.80 -7.23
C ILE A 183 9.16 10.82 -6.60
N ASN A 184 10.18 11.30 -7.31
CA ASN A 184 11.56 11.18 -6.84
C ASN A 184 11.76 11.98 -5.54
N GLY A 185 12.36 11.35 -4.53
CA GLY A 185 12.59 11.98 -3.23
C GLY A 185 11.35 12.04 -2.33
N TRP A 186 10.22 11.43 -2.71
CA TRP A 186 9.08 11.29 -1.83
C TRP A 186 9.21 10.08 -0.90
N TRP A 187 8.66 10.23 0.30
CA TRP A 187 8.41 9.11 1.18
C TRP A 187 7.14 8.37 0.74
N PHE A 188 7.26 7.07 0.57
CA PHE A 188 6.17 6.17 0.26
C PHE A 188 6.28 4.95 1.14
N ASP A 189 5.25 4.70 1.94
CA ASP A 189 5.24 3.58 2.88
C ASP A 189 6.54 3.48 3.71
N LYS A 190 6.94 4.62 4.32
CA LYS A 190 8.13 4.76 5.17
C LYS A 190 9.47 4.52 4.45
N ARG A 191 9.48 4.53 3.12
CA ARG A 191 10.68 4.38 2.29
C ARG A 191 10.89 5.61 1.43
N LEU A 192 12.14 6.05 1.35
CA LEU A 192 12.51 7.14 0.45
C LEU A 192 12.65 6.60 -0.97
N ILE A 193 11.80 7.10 -1.86
CA ILE A 193 11.78 6.72 -3.27
C ILE A 193 12.92 7.40 -4.02
N SER A 194 13.59 6.62 -4.87
CA SER A 194 14.62 7.12 -5.78
C SER A 194 14.35 6.65 -7.20
N ILE A 195 14.56 7.55 -8.16
CA ILE A 195 14.33 7.31 -9.58
C ILE A 195 15.65 7.48 -10.36
N LYS A 196 15.85 6.62 -11.35
CA LYS A 196 16.87 6.81 -12.40
C LYS A 196 16.24 6.66 -13.78
N PHE A 197 16.69 7.47 -14.72
CA PHE A 197 16.36 7.28 -16.14
C PHE A 197 17.03 6.03 -16.71
N LEU A 198 16.36 5.39 -17.65
CA LEU A 198 16.80 4.19 -18.34
C LEU A 198 16.62 4.36 -19.84
N ARG A 199 17.60 3.94 -20.64
CA ARG A 199 17.44 3.91 -22.10
C ARG A 199 16.31 2.96 -22.51
N LEU A 200 15.51 3.37 -23.49
CA LEU A 200 14.40 2.58 -24.04
C LEU A 200 14.85 1.16 -24.43
N GLU A 201 16.00 1.02 -25.10
CA GLU A 201 16.59 -0.26 -25.47
C GLU A 201 16.77 -1.21 -24.26
N ARG A 202 17.26 -0.69 -23.13
CA ARG A 202 17.43 -1.47 -21.90
C ARG A 202 16.10 -1.82 -21.23
N TYR A 203 15.07 -1.02 -21.43
CA TYR A 203 13.72 -1.35 -20.97
C TYR A 203 13.17 -2.51 -21.80
N LEU A 204 13.22 -2.38 -23.13
CA LEU A 204 12.67 -3.36 -24.06
C LEU A 204 13.41 -4.70 -24.03
N SER A 205 14.72 -4.70 -23.81
CA SER A 205 15.47 -5.95 -23.63
C SER A 205 15.05 -6.72 -22.37
N ARG A 206 14.58 -6.01 -21.33
CA ARG A 206 14.06 -6.61 -20.09
C ARG A 206 12.59 -6.99 -20.21
N PHE A 207 11.79 -6.20 -20.92
CA PHE A 207 10.34 -6.34 -21.06
C PHE A 207 9.90 -6.30 -22.53
N PRO A 208 10.23 -7.31 -23.35
CA PRO A 208 9.98 -7.28 -24.79
C PRO A 208 8.50 -7.22 -25.15
N LYS A 209 7.61 -7.77 -24.31
CA LYS A 209 6.15 -7.74 -24.50
C LYS A 209 5.55 -6.33 -24.42
N SER A 210 6.28 -5.35 -23.90
CA SER A 210 5.84 -3.94 -23.84
C SER A 210 5.66 -3.32 -25.23
N LEU A 211 6.37 -3.83 -26.25
CA LEU A 211 6.21 -3.41 -27.65
C LEU A 211 4.86 -3.82 -28.24
N THR A 212 4.33 -4.98 -27.83
CA THR A 212 3.12 -5.55 -28.44
C THR A 212 1.89 -4.70 -28.11
N LEU A 213 1.84 -4.08 -26.92
CA LEU A 213 0.77 -3.17 -26.52
C LEU A 213 0.73 -1.86 -27.33
N LEU A 214 1.85 -1.44 -27.95
CA LEU A 214 1.90 -0.27 -28.85
C LEU A 214 1.29 -0.57 -30.23
N ILE A 215 1.39 -1.81 -30.71
CA ILE A 215 0.94 -2.17 -32.07
C ILE A 215 -0.58 -2.34 -32.10
N PHE A 216 -1.18 -2.83 -31.01
CA PHE A 216 -2.64 -2.98 -30.93
C PHE A 216 -3.37 -1.66 -30.68
N SER A 217 -2.73 -0.66 -30.06
CA SER A 217 -3.36 0.66 -29.89
C SER A 217 -3.38 1.48 -31.18
N THR A 218 -2.40 1.31 -32.08
CA THR A 218 -2.38 1.99 -33.38
C THR A 218 -3.27 1.29 -34.42
N ALA A 219 -3.44 -0.03 -34.35
CA ALA A 219 -4.30 -0.78 -35.26
C ALA A 219 -5.81 -0.53 -35.06
N ASN A 220 -6.24 0.05 -33.93
CA ASN A 220 -7.64 0.40 -33.67
C ASN A 220 -8.01 1.84 -34.11
N TYR A 221 -7.07 2.56 -34.74
CA TYR A 221 -7.29 3.90 -35.31
C TYR A 221 -6.93 3.98 -36.80
N SER A 222 -6.94 2.85 -37.51
CA SER A 222 -6.79 2.78 -38.98
C SER A 222 -8.07 2.31 -39.64
#